data_AF-A0A2M8P0H4-F1
#
_entry.id   AF-A0A2M8P0H4-F1
#
_cell.length_a   1.000
_cell.length_b   1.000
_cell.length_c   1.000
_cell.angle_alpha   90.00
_cell.angle_beta   90.00
_cell.angle_gamma   90.00
#
_symmetry.space_group_name_H-M   'P 1'
#
loop_
_entity.id
_entity.type
_entity.pdbx_description
1 polymer ?
#
loop_
_entity_poly.entity_id
_entity_poly.type
_entity_poly.pdbx_seq_one_letter_code
_entity_poly.pdbx_strand_id
1 'polypeptide(L)'
;MNAVAVHTRWTSFDLIFFDCDSTLSALEGVDELARMKGKDWRVGLLTQKAMDGDLDLAEVYGKRLQAIRPTRAQLAAIEQRYWETLVPDAQAVISALLHLGKQVFIISGGLAAPVRGLGRRLGIPPQHVRAVELEFNELSGAWWKYYDQAAVNGAAYLAYEHSPLTISAGKPQIVCELSHGLWGRKLFVGDGVSDLHTRSVVDLFVGFGGVARREKVERGAEAFIIANTLAPILPMAAGEAGLAALRGTPYEAVMARGVALCRDSESVKLSAPLRSAFEATFGAAIS
;
A
#
# COMPACT_ATOMS: atom_id res chain seq x y z
N MET A 1 -3.99 41.85 20.42
CA MET A 1 -4.97 40.91 19.84
C MET A 1 -4.37 39.52 20.02
N ASN A 2 -4.91 38.72 20.95
CA ASN A 2 -4.43 37.36 21.20
C ASN A 2 -4.78 36.51 19.97
N ALA A 3 -3.76 36.04 19.26
CA ALA A 3 -3.94 34.95 18.31
C ALA A 3 -4.45 33.75 19.10
N VAL A 4 -5.71 33.37 18.88
CA VAL A 4 -6.23 32.09 19.36
C VAL A 4 -5.38 31.04 18.66
N ALA A 5 -4.46 30.42 19.41
CA ALA A 5 -3.73 29.26 18.92
C ALA A 5 -4.77 28.20 18.59
N VAL A 6 -4.99 27.96 17.30
CA VAL A 6 -5.80 26.84 16.84
C VAL A 6 -5.05 25.60 17.30
N HIS A 7 -5.50 25.00 18.40
CA HIS A 7 -4.96 23.73 18.86
C HIS A 7 -5.36 22.66 17.85
N THR A 8 -4.50 22.41 16.88
CA THR A 8 -4.64 21.29 15.94
C THR A 8 -4.54 20.01 16.76
N ARG A 9 -5.67 19.38 17.08
CA ARG A 9 -5.71 18.07 17.76
C ARG A 9 -5.35 16.98 16.75
N TRP A 10 -4.52 16.02 17.15
CA TRP A 10 -4.27 14.83 16.35
C TRP A 10 -5.49 13.90 16.38
N THR A 11 -6.35 14.02 15.37
CA THR A 11 -7.59 13.24 15.26
C THR A 11 -7.36 11.90 14.58
N SER A 12 -8.15 10.91 15.00
CA SER A 12 -8.14 9.55 14.43
C SER A 12 -8.64 9.55 12.97
N PHE A 13 -8.32 8.47 12.25
CA PHE A 13 -8.79 8.19 10.90
C PHE A 13 -9.59 6.89 10.89
N ASP A 14 -10.55 6.78 9.97
CA ASP A 14 -11.53 5.69 9.96
C ASP A 14 -11.34 4.76 8.77
N LEU A 15 -10.97 5.34 7.62
CA LEU A 15 -10.73 4.64 6.36
C LEU A 15 -9.24 4.72 6.04
N ILE A 16 -8.55 3.58 6.10
CA ILE A 16 -7.09 3.50 5.93
C ILE A 16 -6.77 2.72 4.66
N PHE A 17 -6.14 3.39 3.70
CA PHE A 17 -5.78 2.83 2.41
C PHE A 17 -4.28 2.60 2.34
N PHE A 18 -3.88 1.45 1.84
CA PHE A 18 -2.48 1.10 1.62
C PHE A 18 -2.22 0.75 0.15
N ASP A 19 -1.09 1.19 -0.38
CA ASP A 19 -0.49 0.49 -1.52
C ASP A 19 0.06 -0.88 -1.08
N CYS A 20 0.23 -1.77 -2.05
CA CYS A 20 0.82 -3.10 -1.83
C CYS A 20 2.32 -3.11 -2.12
N ASP A 21 2.68 -2.90 -3.40
CA ASP A 21 4.06 -2.94 -3.87
C ASP A 21 4.88 -1.84 -3.18
N SER A 22 6.11 -2.16 -2.78
CA SER A 22 7.02 -1.29 -2.01
C SER A 22 6.45 -0.64 -0.73
N THR A 23 5.27 -1.06 -0.25
CA THR A 23 4.58 -0.47 0.90
C THR A 23 4.13 -1.53 1.92
N LEU A 24 3.21 -2.44 1.58
CA LEU A 24 2.86 -3.57 2.45
C LEU A 24 3.87 -4.70 2.31
N SER A 25 4.41 -4.88 1.11
CA SER A 25 5.50 -5.81 0.79
C SER A 25 6.67 -5.03 0.20
N ALA A 26 7.89 -5.45 0.51
CA ALA A 26 9.11 -4.82 0.01
C ALA A 26 9.38 -5.08 -1.49
N LEU A 27 8.47 -5.78 -2.18
CA LEU A 27 8.62 -6.18 -3.57
C LEU A 27 7.75 -5.38 -4.52
N GLU A 28 8.14 -5.43 -5.78
CA GLU A 28 7.36 -5.03 -6.94
C GLU A 28 6.93 -6.31 -7.67
N GLY A 29 5.63 -6.65 -7.65
CA GLY A 29 5.15 -7.94 -8.14
C GLY A 29 5.44 -8.21 -9.62
N VAL A 30 5.34 -7.16 -10.45
CA VAL A 30 5.62 -7.25 -11.90
C VAL A 30 7.12 -7.46 -12.17
N ASP A 31 7.99 -6.82 -11.39
CA ASP A 31 9.44 -6.95 -11.52
C ASP A 31 9.90 -8.34 -11.08
N GLU A 32 9.30 -8.87 -10.01
CA GLU A 32 9.58 -10.22 -9.57
C GLU A 32 9.19 -11.26 -10.62
N LEU A 33 8.05 -11.08 -11.31
CA LEU A 33 7.67 -11.94 -12.43
C LEU A 33 8.67 -11.85 -13.59
N ALA A 34 9.18 -10.64 -13.89
CA ALA A 34 10.20 -10.47 -14.91
C ALA A 34 11.50 -11.18 -14.53
N ARG A 35 11.91 -11.12 -13.26
CA ARG A 35 13.06 -11.84 -12.73
C ARG A 35 12.91 -13.35 -12.89
N MET A 36 11.75 -13.91 -12.57
CA MET A 36 11.46 -15.35 -12.78
C MET A 36 11.56 -15.78 -14.26
N LYS A 37 11.45 -14.84 -15.21
CA LYS A 37 11.56 -15.09 -16.65
C LYS A 37 12.93 -14.67 -17.23
N GLY A 38 13.86 -14.18 -16.42
CA GLY A 38 15.15 -13.64 -16.89
C GLY A 38 15.03 -12.34 -17.70
N LYS A 39 14.05 -11.49 -17.38
CA LYS A 39 13.76 -10.20 -18.06
C LYS A 39 13.85 -8.99 -17.11
N ASP A 40 14.52 -9.16 -15.98
CA ASP A 40 14.68 -8.19 -14.89
C ASP A 40 15.18 -6.82 -15.35
N TRP A 41 16.27 -6.77 -16.12
CA TRP A 41 16.91 -5.52 -16.54
C TRP A 41 15.95 -4.56 -17.27
N ARG A 42 15.19 -5.07 -18.24
CA ARG A 42 14.32 -4.25 -19.09
C ARG A 42 13.06 -3.79 -18.35
N VAL A 43 12.54 -4.63 -17.44
CA VAL A 43 11.29 -4.36 -16.72
C VAL A 43 11.56 -3.44 -15.51
N GLY A 44 12.64 -3.67 -14.75
CA GLY A 44 12.95 -2.86 -13.57
C GLY A 44 13.23 -1.39 -13.89
N LEU A 45 13.98 -1.10 -14.97
CA LEU A 45 14.23 0.29 -15.38
C LEU A 45 12.93 1.03 -15.76
N LEU A 46 11.99 0.31 -16.38
CA LEU A 46 10.68 0.83 -16.74
C LEU A 46 9.82 1.10 -15.51
N THR A 47 9.86 0.20 -14.52
CA THR A 47 9.17 0.35 -13.23
C THR A 47 9.70 1.56 -12.47
N GLN A 48 11.02 1.68 -12.32
CA GLN A 48 11.65 2.81 -11.64
C GLN A 48 11.21 4.15 -12.26
N LYS A 49 11.33 4.29 -13.59
CA LYS A 49 10.92 5.52 -14.28
C LYS A 49 9.44 5.84 -14.13
N ALA A 50 8.57 4.83 -14.17
CA ALA A 50 7.14 5.06 -14.02
C ALA A 50 6.78 5.50 -12.59
N MET A 51 7.33 4.83 -11.58
CA MET A 51 7.05 5.14 -10.17
C MET A 51 7.70 6.46 -9.71
N ASP A 52 8.81 6.86 -10.33
CA ASP A 52 9.42 8.18 -10.15
C ASP A 52 8.68 9.28 -10.94
N GLY A 53 7.70 8.92 -11.78
CA GLY A 53 6.87 9.84 -12.55
C GLY A 53 7.53 10.41 -13.81
N ASP A 54 8.51 9.71 -14.36
CA ASP A 54 9.22 10.09 -15.60
C ASP A 54 8.66 9.40 -16.85
N LEU A 55 7.85 8.35 -16.67
CA LEU A 55 7.08 7.68 -17.74
C LEU A 55 5.63 7.50 -17.31
N ASP A 56 4.71 7.54 -18.29
CA ASP A 56 3.31 7.20 -18.01
C ASP A 56 3.20 5.69 -17.71
N LEU A 57 2.59 5.38 -16.57
CA LEU A 57 2.37 4.02 -16.10
C LEU A 57 1.65 3.18 -17.16
N ALA A 58 0.67 3.76 -17.87
CA ALA A 58 -0.15 3.03 -18.85
C ALA A 58 0.66 2.55 -20.06
N GLU A 59 1.56 3.40 -20.56
CA GLU A 59 2.40 3.06 -21.71
C GLU A 59 3.40 1.94 -21.40
N VAL A 60 3.76 1.81 -20.13
CA VAL A 60 4.77 0.88 -19.64
C VAL A 60 4.15 -0.42 -19.13
N TYR A 61 3.00 -0.36 -18.48
CA TYR A 61 2.33 -1.50 -17.85
C TYR A 61 2.04 -2.61 -18.86
N GLY A 62 1.37 -2.28 -19.96
CA GLY A 62 1.04 -3.25 -21.01
C GLY A 62 2.28 -3.89 -21.65
N LYS A 63 3.34 -3.10 -21.89
CA LYS A 63 4.60 -3.59 -22.46
C LYS A 63 5.30 -4.57 -21.51
N ARG A 64 5.29 -4.30 -20.19
CA ARG A 64 5.86 -5.20 -19.17
C ARG A 64 5.11 -6.54 -19.15
N LEU A 65 3.78 -6.52 -19.07
CA LEU A 65 2.99 -7.75 -19.02
C LEU A 65 3.03 -8.57 -20.32
N GLN A 66 3.01 -7.91 -21.49
CA GLN A 66 3.17 -8.62 -22.78
C GLN A 66 4.53 -9.31 -22.89
N ALA A 67 5.58 -8.72 -22.33
CA ALA A 67 6.90 -9.34 -22.31
C ALA A 67 6.94 -10.53 -21.34
N ILE A 68 6.28 -10.44 -20.18
CA ILE A 68 6.32 -11.48 -19.14
C ILE A 68 5.43 -12.68 -19.49
N ARG A 69 4.19 -12.42 -19.95
CA ARG A 69 3.10 -13.41 -20.11
C ARG A 69 2.97 -14.32 -18.88
N PRO A 70 2.57 -13.77 -17.72
CA PRO A 70 2.55 -14.52 -16.47
C PRO A 70 1.55 -15.69 -16.54
N THR A 71 1.87 -16.80 -15.86
CA THR A 71 0.94 -17.92 -15.66
C THR A 71 0.29 -17.85 -14.27
N ARG A 72 -0.82 -18.57 -14.07
CA ARG A 72 -1.49 -18.65 -12.75
C ARG A 72 -0.57 -19.17 -11.65
N ALA A 73 0.28 -20.16 -11.95
CA ALA A 73 1.27 -20.67 -11.00
C ALA A 73 2.29 -19.59 -10.59
N GLN A 74 2.70 -18.73 -11.53
CA GLN A 74 3.59 -17.61 -11.21
C GLN A 74 2.89 -16.56 -10.34
N LEU A 75 1.60 -16.30 -10.57
CA LEU A 75 0.82 -15.42 -9.68
C LEU A 75 0.77 -15.95 -8.24
N ALA A 76 0.52 -17.26 -8.06
CA ALA A 76 0.55 -17.87 -6.73
C ALA A 76 1.94 -17.76 -6.08
N ALA A 77 3.02 -17.86 -6.86
CA ALA A 77 4.38 -17.63 -6.37
C ALA A 77 4.60 -16.16 -5.93
N ILE A 78 4.02 -15.19 -6.64
CA ILE A 78 4.07 -13.77 -6.23
C ILE A 78 3.30 -13.55 -4.93
N GLU A 79 2.12 -14.15 -4.75
CA GLU A 79 1.37 -14.07 -3.49
C GLU A 79 2.23 -14.52 -2.30
N GLN A 80 2.89 -15.67 -2.45
CA GLN A 80 3.75 -16.20 -1.42
C GLN A 80 4.96 -15.30 -1.15
N ARG A 81 5.57 -14.78 -2.22
CA ARG A 81 6.67 -13.82 -2.14
C ARG A 81 6.28 -12.54 -1.42
N TYR A 82 5.09 -11.99 -1.67
CA TYR A 82 4.59 -10.82 -0.97
C TYR A 82 4.50 -11.06 0.54
N TRP A 83 4.04 -12.24 0.94
CA TRP A 83 3.98 -12.60 2.35
C TRP A 83 5.36 -12.73 3.00
N GLU A 84 6.28 -13.41 2.33
CA GLU A 84 7.65 -13.63 2.82
C GLU A 84 8.46 -12.32 2.96
N THR A 85 8.04 -11.29 2.24
CA THR A 85 8.71 -9.98 2.19
C THR A 85 7.80 -8.86 2.68
N LEU A 86 6.86 -9.18 3.59
CA LEU A 86 6.09 -8.16 4.28
C LEU A 86 7.03 -7.12 4.91
N VAL A 87 6.67 -5.85 4.73
CA VAL A 87 7.38 -4.77 5.41
C VAL A 87 7.27 -4.97 6.93
N PRO A 88 8.34 -4.72 7.71
CA PRO A 88 8.29 -4.89 9.16
C PRO A 88 7.07 -4.20 9.78
N ASP A 89 6.48 -4.89 10.76
CA ASP A 89 5.26 -4.49 11.47
C ASP A 89 3.97 -4.42 10.62
N ALA A 90 3.98 -4.67 9.30
CA ALA A 90 2.79 -4.58 8.46
C ALA A 90 1.62 -5.42 9.00
N GLN A 91 1.85 -6.71 9.28
CA GLN A 91 0.81 -7.60 9.81
C GLN A 91 0.28 -7.10 11.16
N ALA A 92 1.16 -6.65 12.06
CA ALA A 92 0.77 -6.18 13.38
C ALA A 92 -0.04 -4.87 13.31
N VAL A 93 0.36 -3.95 12.43
CA VAL A 93 -0.33 -2.68 12.19
C VAL A 93 -1.71 -2.92 11.58
N ILE A 94 -1.82 -3.74 10.53
CA ILE A 94 -3.14 -4.07 9.94
C ILE A 94 -4.05 -4.73 10.98
N SER A 95 -3.52 -5.70 11.74
CA SER A 95 -4.30 -6.38 12.78
C SER A 95 -4.78 -5.41 13.87
N ALA A 96 -3.93 -4.46 14.30
CA ALA A 96 -4.29 -3.45 15.27
C ALA A 96 -5.35 -2.48 14.74
N LEU A 97 -5.25 -2.05 13.48
CA LEU A 97 -6.25 -1.19 12.85
C LEU A 97 -7.62 -1.89 12.76
N LEU A 98 -7.64 -3.16 12.35
CA LEU A 98 -8.86 -3.96 12.32
C LEU A 98 -9.43 -4.18 13.74
N HIS A 99 -8.58 -4.43 14.73
CA HIS A 99 -8.98 -4.54 16.13
C HIS A 99 -9.64 -3.26 16.66
N LEU A 100 -9.15 -2.09 16.23
CA LEU A 100 -9.71 -0.78 16.55
C LEU A 100 -10.99 -0.44 15.74
N GLY A 101 -11.50 -1.37 14.93
CA GLY A 101 -12.69 -1.16 14.11
C GLY A 101 -12.48 -0.24 12.91
N LYS A 102 -11.23 0.00 12.50
CA LYS A 102 -10.91 0.79 11.31
C LYS A 102 -11.21 -0.02 10.04
N GLN A 103 -11.64 0.67 9.00
CA GLN A 103 -11.80 0.04 7.69
C GLN A 103 -10.49 0.14 6.92
N VAL A 104 -9.89 -1.02 6.64
CA VAL A 104 -8.61 -1.12 5.95
C VAL A 104 -8.84 -1.56 4.50
N PHE A 105 -8.14 -0.91 3.57
CA PHE A 105 -8.22 -1.13 2.13
C PHE A 105 -6.83 -1.30 1.51
N ILE A 106 -6.75 -2.06 0.41
CA ILE A 106 -5.54 -2.15 -0.43
C ILE A 106 -5.89 -1.64 -1.83
N ILE A 107 -5.13 -0.66 -2.32
CA ILE A 107 -5.25 -0.11 -3.67
C ILE A 107 -3.89 -0.19 -4.34
N SER A 108 -3.73 -1.10 -5.29
CA SER A 108 -2.43 -1.35 -5.93
C SER A 108 -2.48 -1.34 -7.44
N GLY A 109 -1.40 -0.88 -8.07
CA GLY A 109 -1.15 -1.12 -9.50
C GLY A 109 -0.68 -2.56 -9.78
N GLY A 110 -0.41 -3.36 -8.74
CA GLY A 110 -0.02 -4.76 -8.84
C GLY A 110 -1.13 -5.68 -9.34
N LEU A 111 -0.81 -6.97 -9.42
CA LEU A 111 -1.70 -7.98 -9.99
C LEU A 111 -2.77 -8.42 -9.00
N ALA A 112 -4.03 -8.46 -9.43
CA ALA A 112 -5.17 -8.64 -8.54
C ALA A 112 -5.16 -9.94 -7.74
N ALA A 113 -4.87 -11.08 -8.37
CA ALA A 113 -4.87 -12.37 -7.66
C ALA A 113 -3.84 -12.41 -6.51
N PRO A 114 -2.54 -12.08 -6.72
CA PRO A 114 -1.57 -11.99 -5.64
C PRO A 114 -1.94 -10.98 -4.53
N VAL A 115 -2.39 -9.78 -4.91
CA VAL A 115 -2.73 -8.72 -3.94
C VAL A 115 -3.94 -9.11 -3.10
N ARG A 116 -4.97 -9.73 -3.69
CA ARG A 116 -6.12 -10.28 -2.95
C ARG A 116 -5.71 -11.43 -2.03
N GLY A 117 -4.79 -12.27 -2.49
CA GLY A 117 -4.18 -13.31 -1.68
C GLY A 117 -3.54 -12.75 -0.42
N LEU A 118 -2.67 -11.76 -0.57
CA LEU A 118 -2.05 -11.03 0.54
C LEU A 118 -3.11 -10.41 1.47
N GLY A 119 -4.09 -9.69 0.91
CA GLY A 119 -5.17 -9.06 1.66
C GLY A 119 -5.94 -10.05 2.54
N ARG A 120 -6.30 -11.23 1.99
CA ARG A 120 -6.97 -12.30 2.77
C ARG A 120 -6.12 -12.77 3.95
N ARG A 121 -4.81 -12.96 3.75
CA ARG A 121 -3.88 -13.37 4.81
C ARG A 121 -3.73 -12.32 5.90
N LEU A 122 -3.86 -11.04 5.55
CA LEU A 122 -3.86 -9.90 6.47
C LEU A 122 -5.23 -9.65 7.13
N GLY A 123 -6.27 -10.42 6.79
CA GLY A 123 -7.63 -10.25 7.35
C GLY A 123 -8.44 -9.14 6.69
N ILE A 124 -8.01 -8.62 5.54
CA ILE A 124 -8.70 -7.55 4.82
C ILE A 124 -9.77 -8.17 3.92
N PRO A 125 -11.04 -7.69 3.97
CA PRO A 125 -12.11 -8.22 3.14
C PRO A 125 -11.81 -8.08 1.64
N PRO A 126 -12.14 -9.07 0.78
CA PRO A 126 -11.89 -8.99 -0.66
C PRO A 126 -12.49 -7.75 -1.32
N GLN A 127 -13.66 -7.30 -0.87
CA GLN A 127 -14.31 -6.08 -1.37
C GLN A 127 -13.52 -4.80 -1.09
N HIS A 128 -12.58 -4.81 -0.13
CA HIS A 128 -11.71 -3.69 0.19
C HIS A 128 -10.37 -3.73 -0.56
N VAL A 129 -10.19 -4.70 -1.46
CA VAL A 129 -8.99 -4.83 -2.27
C VAL A 129 -9.31 -4.46 -3.72
N ARG A 130 -8.52 -3.54 -4.28
CA ARG A 130 -8.56 -3.16 -5.69
C ARG A 130 -7.14 -3.22 -6.27
N ALA A 131 -7.01 -3.94 -7.37
CA ALA A 131 -5.76 -4.20 -8.07
C ALA A 131 -6.05 -4.55 -9.54
N VAL A 132 -5.02 -4.63 -10.38
CA VAL A 132 -5.19 -4.78 -11.83
C VAL A 132 -5.54 -6.22 -12.19
N GLU A 133 -6.68 -6.40 -12.86
CA GLU A 133 -7.16 -7.71 -13.32
C GLU A 133 -6.41 -8.17 -14.57
N LEU A 134 -6.13 -9.47 -14.61
CA LEU A 134 -5.54 -10.14 -15.77
C LEU A 134 -6.54 -11.08 -16.42
N GLU A 135 -6.62 -11.02 -17.74
CA GLU A 135 -7.39 -11.95 -18.56
C GLU A 135 -6.51 -13.09 -19.04
N PHE A 136 -6.98 -14.32 -18.85
CA PHE A 136 -6.32 -15.54 -19.30
C PHE A 136 -7.14 -16.20 -20.40
N ASN A 137 -6.47 -16.69 -21.44
CA ASN A 137 -7.16 -17.48 -22.46
C ASN A 137 -7.41 -18.90 -21.93
N GLU A 138 -8.66 -19.20 -21.55
CA GLU A 138 -9.03 -20.51 -21.00
C GLU A 138 -8.84 -21.68 -22.00
N LEU A 139 -8.75 -21.38 -23.31
CA LEU A 139 -8.50 -22.35 -24.38
C LEU A 139 -7.00 -22.58 -24.67
N SER A 140 -6.11 -21.84 -24.01
CA SER A 140 -4.66 -21.89 -24.27
C SER A 140 -3.88 -22.90 -23.41
N GLY A 141 -4.58 -23.78 -22.69
CA GLY A 141 -4.01 -25.00 -22.11
C GLY A 141 -4.26 -26.23 -22.99
N ALA A 142 -3.65 -27.37 -22.64
CA ALA A 142 -4.03 -28.65 -23.26
C ALA A 142 -5.38 -29.10 -22.68
N TRP A 143 -6.48 -28.41 -23.02
CA TRP A 143 -7.82 -28.60 -22.45
C TRP A 143 -8.37 -30.03 -22.64
N TRP A 144 -7.79 -30.80 -23.56
CA TRP A 144 -8.04 -32.24 -23.73
C TRP A 144 -7.36 -33.13 -22.66
N LYS A 145 -6.48 -32.58 -21.81
CA LYS A 145 -5.80 -33.27 -20.69
C LYS A 145 -6.40 -32.85 -19.35
N TYR A 146 -7.71 -32.97 -19.20
CA TYR A 146 -8.46 -32.54 -18.01
C TYR A 146 -8.07 -33.24 -16.69
N TYR A 147 -7.32 -34.36 -16.75
CA TYR A 147 -6.78 -35.04 -15.57
C TYR A 147 -5.45 -34.47 -15.06
N ASP A 148 -4.81 -33.57 -15.82
CA ASP A 148 -3.51 -32.99 -15.48
C ASP A 148 -3.68 -31.54 -15.04
N GLN A 149 -3.63 -31.30 -13.72
CA GLN A 149 -3.74 -29.95 -13.15
C GLN A 149 -2.63 -29.00 -13.62
N ALA A 150 -1.45 -29.52 -14.01
CA ALA A 150 -0.38 -28.68 -14.56
C ALA A 150 -0.71 -28.21 -15.99
N ALA A 151 -1.48 -28.98 -16.75
CA ALA A 151 -1.94 -28.62 -18.10
C ALA A 151 -3.03 -27.53 -18.09
N VAL A 152 -3.88 -27.50 -17.06
CA VAL A 152 -4.92 -26.47 -16.86
C VAL A 152 -4.33 -25.15 -16.34
N ASN A 153 -3.27 -25.21 -15.54
CA ASN A 153 -2.56 -24.03 -15.01
C ASN A 153 -1.65 -23.33 -16.03
N GLY A 154 -1.53 -23.89 -17.24
CA GLY A 154 -0.76 -23.34 -18.37
C GLY A 154 -1.49 -22.31 -19.23
N ALA A 155 -2.68 -21.85 -18.83
CA ALA A 155 -3.41 -20.81 -19.56
C ALA A 155 -2.51 -19.57 -19.79
N ALA A 156 -2.30 -19.24 -21.07
CA ALA A 156 -1.53 -18.11 -21.52
C ALA A 156 -2.27 -16.80 -21.19
N TYR A 157 -1.51 -15.83 -20.70
CA TYR A 157 -1.93 -14.44 -20.60
C TYR A 157 -2.49 -13.95 -21.96
N LEU A 158 -3.69 -13.38 -21.93
CA LEU A 158 -4.36 -12.79 -23.08
C LEU A 158 -4.19 -11.27 -23.07
N ALA A 159 -4.68 -10.62 -22.00
CA ALA A 159 -4.73 -9.17 -21.85
C ALA A 159 -4.81 -8.78 -20.36
N TYR A 160 -4.78 -7.47 -20.06
CA TYR A 160 -5.11 -6.92 -18.74
C TYR A 160 -6.29 -5.96 -18.90
N GLU A 161 -7.11 -5.82 -17.86
CA GLU A 161 -8.21 -4.87 -17.89
C GLU A 161 -7.67 -3.44 -17.80
N HIS A 162 -8.01 -2.61 -18.80
CA HIS A 162 -7.75 -1.18 -18.75
C HIS A 162 -8.58 -0.56 -17.62
N SER A 163 -7.94 -0.31 -16.47
CA SER A 163 -8.57 0.27 -15.28
C SER A 163 -7.85 1.54 -14.84
N PRO A 164 -8.47 2.37 -13.97
CA PRO A 164 -7.79 3.55 -13.41
C PRO A 164 -6.44 3.20 -12.75
N LEU A 165 -6.27 1.98 -12.24
CA LEU A 165 -5.03 1.52 -11.62
C LEU A 165 -3.87 1.31 -12.61
N THR A 166 -4.15 1.40 -13.91
CA THR A 166 -3.14 1.27 -14.97
C THR A 166 -2.62 2.63 -15.45
N ILE A 167 -3.21 3.74 -15.00
CA ILE A 167 -2.76 5.12 -15.28
C ILE A 167 -2.24 5.79 -14.00
N SER A 168 -1.30 6.73 -14.13
CA SER A 168 -0.65 7.38 -12.98
C SER A 168 -1.60 8.14 -12.04
N ALA A 169 -2.83 8.48 -12.47
CA ALA A 169 -3.78 9.29 -11.71
C ALA A 169 -5.09 8.57 -11.33
N GLY A 170 -5.17 7.23 -11.39
CA GLY A 170 -6.43 6.54 -11.13
C GLY A 170 -6.66 6.02 -9.71
N LYS A 171 -5.64 5.96 -8.84
CA LYS A 171 -5.85 5.63 -7.41
C LYS A 171 -6.84 6.59 -6.71
N PRO A 172 -6.86 7.91 -6.96
CA PRO A 172 -7.88 8.81 -6.41
C PRO A 172 -9.32 8.40 -6.73
N GLN A 173 -9.59 7.95 -7.96
CA GLN A 173 -10.91 7.48 -8.36
C GLN A 173 -11.33 6.24 -7.56
N ILE A 174 -10.41 5.30 -7.36
CA ILE A 174 -10.67 4.07 -6.59
C ILE A 174 -10.87 4.37 -5.10
N VAL A 175 -10.14 5.32 -4.52
CA VAL A 175 -10.39 5.81 -3.16
C VAL A 175 -11.82 6.35 -3.04
N CYS A 176 -12.27 7.17 -4.00
CA CYS A 176 -13.63 7.69 -4.02
C CYS A 176 -14.69 6.59 -4.16
N GLU A 177 -14.47 5.59 -5.04
CA GLU A 177 -15.36 4.44 -5.20
C GLU A 177 -15.49 3.63 -3.91
N LEU A 178 -14.35 3.21 -3.32
CA LEU A 178 -14.34 2.36 -2.13
C LEU A 178 -14.86 3.07 -0.87
N SER A 179 -14.68 4.40 -0.80
CA SER A 179 -15.20 5.20 0.32
C SER A 179 -16.63 5.69 0.11
N HIS A 180 -17.26 5.39 -1.02
CA HIS A 180 -18.61 5.85 -1.31
C HIS A 180 -19.62 5.30 -0.29
N GLY A 181 -20.37 6.19 0.36
CA GLY A 181 -21.32 5.84 1.42
C GLY A 181 -20.69 5.52 2.78
N LEU A 182 -19.35 5.57 2.89
CA LEU A 182 -18.65 5.44 4.16
C LEU A 182 -18.37 6.82 4.76
N TRP A 183 -18.46 6.90 6.08
CA TRP A 183 -18.22 8.12 6.85
C TRP A 183 -16.91 8.00 7.60
N GLY A 184 -16.20 9.13 7.71
CA GLY A 184 -14.97 9.22 8.49
C GLY A 184 -13.78 9.76 7.70
N ARG A 185 -12.67 9.99 8.42
CA ARG A 185 -11.44 10.56 7.84
C ARG A 185 -10.63 9.49 7.10
N LYS A 186 -10.01 9.89 6.00
CA LYS A 186 -9.27 9.04 5.07
C LYS A 186 -7.77 9.25 5.21
N LEU A 187 -7.04 8.17 5.42
CA LEU A 187 -5.58 8.14 5.42
C LEU A 187 -5.11 7.23 4.30
N PHE A 188 -4.18 7.70 3.47
CA PHE A 188 -3.55 6.87 2.43
C PHE A 188 -2.05 6.73 2.69
N VAL A 189 -1.53 5.51 2.55
CA VAL A 189 -0.10 5.18 2.68
C VAL A 189 0.42 4.58 1.37
N GLY A 190 1.49 5.14 0.81
CA GLY A 190 2.13 4.60 -0.39
C GLY A 190 3.49 5.23 -0.68
N ASP A 191 4.31 4.60 -1.53
CA ASP A 191 5.66 5.06 -1.87
C ASP A 191 5.74 5.81 -3.21
N GLY A 192 4.76 5.65 -4.09
CA GLY A 192 4.83 6.10 -5.48
C GLY A 192 4.18 7.46 -5.77
N VAL A 193 4.50 8.04 -6.94
CA VAL A 193 3.84 9.27 -7.42
C VAL A 193 2.34 9.04 -7.67
N SER A 194 1.95 7.83 -8.07
CA SER A 194 0.54 7.47 -8.25
C SER A 194 -0.25 7.54 -6.93
N ASP A 195 0.40 7.22 -5.82
CA ASP A 195 -0.15 7.33 -4.47
C ASP A 195 -0.23 8.78 -4.03
N LEU A 196 0.80 9.57 -4.31
CA LEU A 196 0.82 11.00 -3.99
C LEU A 196 -0.40 11.74 -4.57
N HIS A 197 -0.89 11.36 -5.76
CA HIS A 197 -2.09 11.96 -6.34
C HIS A 197 -3.35 11.79 -5.48
N THR A 198 -3.41 10.76 -4.61
CA THR A 198 -4.53 10.53 -3.69
C THR A 198 -4.68 11.63 -2.64
N ARG A 199 -3.63 12.44 -2.43
CA ARG A 199 -3.67 13.63 -1.57
C ARG A 199 -4.85 14.57 -1.89
N SER A 200 -5.32 14.59 -3.14
CA SER A 200 -6.48 15.39 -3.55
C SER A 200 -7.83 14.90 -3.00
N VAL A 201 -7.91 13.67 -2.50
CA VAL A 201 -9.17 13.00 -2.10
C VAL A 201 -9.12 12.38 -0.69
N VAL A 202 -8.00 12.50 0.02
CA VAL A 202 -7.83 12.01 1.41
C VAL A 202 -7.48 13.14 2.37
N ASP A 203 -7.76 12.93 3.66
CA ASP A 203 -7.47 13.90 4.71
C ASP A 203 -5.99 13.91 5.14
N LEU A 204 -5.28 12.80 4.91
CA LEU A 204 -3.84 12.69 5.11
C LEU A 204 -3.22 11.69 4.13
N PHE A 205 -2.24 12.16 3.37
CA PHE A 205 -1.35 11.30 2.61
C PHE A 205 -0.02 11.11 3.36
N VAL A 206 0.35 9.86 3.58
CA VAL A 206 1.61 9.45 4.21
C VAL A 206 2.49 8.77 3.16
N GLY A 207 3.60 9.41 2.80
CA GLY A 207 4.59 8.81 1.92
C GLY A 207 5.41 7.76 2.67
N PHE A 208 5.64 6.60 2.07
CA PHE A 208 6.45 5.53 2.65
C PHE A 208 7.75 5.36 1.86
N GLY A 209 8.88 5.72 2.49
CA GLY A 209 10.22 5.62 1.93
C GLY A 209 11.05 4.47 2.49
N GLY A 210 10.45 3.60 3.31
CA GLY A 210 11.19 2.54 4.02
C GLY A 210 11.76 1.47 3.09
N VAL A 211 11.15 1.25 1.92
CA VAL A 211 11.64 0.30 0.90
C VAL A 211 12.32 1.04 -0.25
N ALA A 212 11.62 2.02 -0.84
CA ALA A 212 12.13 2.85 -1.92
C ALA A 212 11.83 4.32 -1.61
N ARG A 213 12.87 5.15 -1.55
CA ARG A 213 12.72 6.58 -1.25
C ARG A 213 12.65 7.40 -2.53
N ARG A 214 11.50 8.02 -2.78
CA ARG A 214 11.24 8.85 -3.96
C ARG A 214 11.15 10.32 -3.59
N GLU A 215 12.00 11.15 -4.19
CA GLU A 215 12.13 12.56 -3.84
C GLU A 215 10.83 13.37 -4.11
N LYS A 216 10.12 13.06 -5.20
CA LYS A 216 8.84 13.73 -5.53
C LYS A 216 7.77 13.43 -4.46
N VAL A 217 7.74 12.18 -3.96
CA VAL A 217 6.79 11.75 -2.92
C VAL A 217 7.16 12.35 -1.57
N GLU A 218 8.44 12.34 -1.22
CA GLU A 218 8.93 12.95 0.01
C GLU A 218 8.62 14.45 0.09
N ARG A 219 8.84 15.20 -1.00
CA ARG A 219 8.50 16.63 -1.06
C ARG A 219 6.99 16.89 -1.07
N GLY A 220 6.22 15.96 -1.61
CA GLY A 220 4.77 16.09 -1.78
C GLY A 220 3.95 15.64 -0.57
N ALA A 221 4.51 14.84 0.33
CA ALA A 221 3.79 14.25 1.45
C ALA A 221 3.77 15.17 2.69
N GLU A 222 2.67 15.11 3.44
CA GLU A 222 2.54 15.86 4.69
C GLU A 222 3.20 15.13 5.86
N ALA A 223 3.21 13.80 5.80
CA ALA A 223 3.99 12.90 6.62
C ALA A 223 4.78 11.94 5.72
N PHE A 224 6.04 11.68 6.04
CA PHE A 224 6.89 10.79 5.27
C PHE A 224 7.70 9.87 6.20
N ILE A 225 7.52 8.56 6.05
CA ILE A 225 8.20 7.54 6.84
C ILE A 225 9.48 7.14 6.12
N ILE A 226 10.63 7.31 6.77
CA ILE A 226 11.95 6.94 6.24
C ILE A 226 12.34 5.55 6.73
N ALA A 227 11.95 5.19 7.96
CA ALA A 227 12.26 3.89 8.54
C ALA A 227 11.61 2.73 7.76
N ASN A 228 12.31 1.59 7.65
CA ASN A 228 11.79 0.35 7.05
C ASN A 228 10.83 -0.37 8.03
N THR A 229 9.70 0.26 8.34
CA THR A 229 8.63 -0.31 9.19
C THR A 229 7.33 0.48 9.01
N LEU A 230 6.19 -0.20 9.08
CA LEU A 230 4.88 0.45 9.09
C LEU A 230 4.40 0.86 10.49
N ALA A 231 5.16 0.57 11.55
CA ALA A 231 4.78 0.94 12.93
C ALA A 231 4.34 2.41 13.10
N PRO A 232 4.96 3.42 12.46
CA PRO A 232 4.54 4.82 12.57
C PRO A 232 3.10 5.09 12.09
N ILE A 233 2.55 4.25 11.21
CA ILE A 233 1.16 4.41 10.73
C ILE A 233 0.15 4.25 11.86
N LEU A 234 0.44 3.38 12.84
CA LEU A 234 -0.52 3.07 13.89
C LEU A 234 -0.89 4.30 14.75
N PRO A 235 0.05 5.07 15.33
CA PRO A 235 -0.30 6.30 16.03
C PRO A 235 -0.85 7.39 15.13
N MET A 236 -0.40 7.46 13.87
CA MET A 236 -0.93 8.43 12.92
C MET A 236 -2.42 8.19 12.64
N ALA A 237 -2.79 6.93 12.39
CA ALA A 237 -4.16 6.53 12.08
C ALA A 237 -5.06 6.48 13.32
N ALA A 238 -4.56 5.97 14.45
CA ALA A 238 -5.39 5.66 15.60
C ALA A 238 -5.56 6.85 16.56
N GLY A 239 -4.58 7.76 16.63
CA GLY A 239 -4.58 8.90 17.54
C GLY A 239 -4.55 8.50 19.02
N GLU A 240 -4.88 9.45 19.91
CA GLU A 240 -4.84 9.25 21.36
C GLU A 240 -5.80 8.16 21.86
N ALA A 241 -7.02 8.14 21.31
CA ALA A 241 -8.02 7.14 21.67
C ALA A 241 -7.55 5.72 21.33
N GLY A 242 -6.88 5.58 20.18
CA GLY A 242 -6.24 4.33 19.79
C GLY A 242 -5.11 3.91 20.73
N LEU A 243 -4.27 4.86 21.17
CA LEU A 243 -3.21 4.58 22.16
C LEU A 243 -3.80 4.01 23.45
N ALA A 244 -4.85 4.64 23.98
CA ALA A 244 -5.52 4.17 25.18
C ALA A 244 -6.16 2.79 24.98
N ALA A 245 -6.83 2.58 23.84
CA ALA A 245 -7.52 1.33 23.52
C ALA A 245 -6.57 0.13 23.30
N LEU A 246 -5.32 0.37 22.87
CA LEU A 246 -4.35 -0.69 22.62
C LEU A 246 -3.52 -1.07 23.85
N ARG A 247 -3.62 -0.36 24.99
CA ARG A 247 -2.92 -0.73 26.23
C ARG A 247 -3.36 -2.11 26.73
N GLY A 248 -2.40 -2.95 27.11
CA GLY A 248 -2.63 -4.33 27.54
C GLY A 248 -3.02 -5.29 26.42
N THR A 249 -3.07 -4.84 25.16
CA THR A 249 -3.29 -5.71 23.99
C THR A 249 -1.96 -6.19 23.41
N PRO A 250 -1.95 -7.23 22.56
CA PRO A 250 -0.75 -7.64 21.83
C PRO A 250 -0.15 -6.54 20.92
N TYR A 251 -0.91 -5.47 20.64
CA TYR A 251 -0.51 -4.38 19.75
C TYR A 251 0.13 -3.19 20.48
N GLU A 252 0.19 -3.21 21.81
CA GLU A 252 0.78 -2.12 22.59
C GLU A 252 2.25 -1.85 22.20
N ALA A 253 3.03 -2.93 22.01
CA ALA A 253 4.45 -2.81 21.68
C ALA A 253 4.69 -2.15 20.31
N VAL A 254 3.87 -2.48 19.29
CA VAL A 254 3.98 -1.85 17.96
C VAL A 254 3.50 -0.40 18.00
N MET A 255 2.46 -0.10 18.78
CA MET A 255 2.00 1.28 19.00
C MET A 255 3.08 2.14 19.67
N ALA A 256 3.72 1.65 20.73
CA ALA A 256 4.80 2.35 21.42
C ALA A 256 6.00 2.61 20.51
N ARG A 257 6.42 1.60 19.71
CA ARG A 257 7.46 1.78 18.69
C ARG A 257 7.06 2.83 17.66
N GLY A 258 5.83 2.78 17.16
CA GLY A 258 5.31 3.77 16.21
C GLY A 258 5.39 5.19 16.76
N VAL A 259 5.00 5.40 18.02
CA VAL A 259 5.07 6.71 18.66
C VAL A 259 6.52 7.19 18.79
N ALA A 260 7.44 6.32 19.20
CA ALA A 260 8.85 6.65 19.32
C ALA A 260 9.45 7.07 17.96
N LEU A 261 9.15 6.33 16.89
CA LEU A 261 9.61 6.65 15.54
C LEU A 261 9.02 7.96 15.01
N CYS A 262 7.76 8.28 15.32
CA CYS A 262 7.15 9.55 14.91
C CYS A 262 7.78 10.78 15.58
N ARG A 263 8.40 10.60 16.76
CA ARG A 263 9.14 11.67 17.47
C ARG A 263 10.54 11.87 16.89
N ASP A 264 11.12 10.83 16.30
CA ASP A 264 12.43 10.90 15.65
C ASP A 264 12.31 11.43 14.22
N SER A 265 12.84 12.63 13.99
CA SER A 265 12.80 13.27 12.66
C SER A 265 13.65 12.57 11.60
N GLU A 266 14.62 11.73 11.99
CA GLU A 266 15.39 10.91 11.05
C GLU A 266 14.59 9.70 10.56
N SER A 267 13.69 9.20 11.39
CA SER A 267 12.80 8.08 11.08
C SER A 267 11.49 8.52 10.40
N VAL A 268 10.91 9.65 10.81
CA VAL A 268 9.65 10.16 10.28
C VAL A 268 9.68 11.69 10.15
N LYS A 269 9.41 12.17 8.95
CA LYS A 269 9.21 13.60 8.68
C LYS A 269 7.73 13.92 8.80
N LEU A 270 7.42 14.91 9.62
CA LEU A 270 6.08 15.48 9.74
C LEU A 270 6.17 16.96 9.36
N SER A 271 5.18 17.46 8.62
CA SER A 271 5.02 18.90 8.43
C SER A 271 4.91 19.62 9.77
N ALA A 272 5.30 20.90 9.85
CA ALA A 272 5.29 21.63 11.11
C ALA A 272 3.92 21.59 11.84
N PRO A 273 2.76 21.77 11.16
CA PRO A 273 1.46 21.64 11.82
C PRO A 273 1.19 20.23 12.38
N LEU A 274 1.57 19.19 11.63
CA LEU A 274 1.41 17.80 12.09
C LEU A 274 2.34 17.51 13.26
N ARG A 275 3.59 17.97 13.23
CA ARG A 275 4.53 17.78 14.34
C ARG A 275 4.00 18.39 15.63
N SER A 276 3.54 19.64 15.60
CA SER A 276 2.96 20.29 16.78
C SER A 276 1.72 19.56 17.30
N ALA A 277 0.84 19.09 16.40
CA ALA A 277 -0.33 18.30 16.79
C ALA A 277 0.07 16.95 17.43
N PHE A 278 1.06 16.27 16.85
CA PHE A 278 1.55 14.99 17.33
C PHE A 278 2.19 15.12 18.71
N GLU A 279 3.05 16.11 18.92
CA GLU A 279 3.69 16.39 20.21
C GLU A 279 2.67 16.79 21.28
N ALA A 280 1.66 17.58 20.94
CA ALA A 280 0.60 17.93 21.88
C ALA A 280 -0.21 16.71 22.34
N THR A 281 -0.46 15.75 21.45
CA THR A 281 -1.23 14.54 21.75
C THR A 281 -0.40 13.45 22.43
N PHE A 282 0.80 13.19 21.94
CA PHE A 282 1.62 12.07 22.39
C PHE A 282 2.76 12.47 23.33
N GLY A 283 3.04 13.77 23.52
CA GLY A 283 4.20 14.26 24.29
C GLY A 283 4.19 13.87 25.76
N ALA A 284 3.02 13.73 26.39
CA ALA A 284 2.89 13.37 27.81
C ALA A 284 2.61 11.87 28.05
N ALA A 285 2.38 11.07 27.00
CA ALA A 285 1.71 9.78 27.12
C ALA A 285 2.64 8.58 27.42
N ILE A 286 3.96 8.78 27.55
CA ILE A 286 4.97 7.72 27.77
C ILE A 286 6.07 8.20 28.76
N SER A 287 5.67 8.87 29.84
CA SER A 287 6.54 9.12 31.01
C SER A 287 6.20 8.17 32.14
#